data_AF-A0A821UTE1-F1
#
_entry.id   AF-A0A821UTE1-F1
#
_cell.length_a   1.000
_cell.length_b   1.000
_cell.length_c   1.000
_cell.angle_alpha   90.00
_cell.angle_beta   90.00
_cell.angle_gamma   90.00
#
_symmetry.space_group_name_H-M   'P 1'
#
loop_
_entity.id
_entity.type
_entity.pdbx_description
1 polymer ?
#
loop_
_entity_poly.entity_id
_entity_poly.type
_entity_poly.pdbx_seq_one_letter_code
_entity_poly.pdbx_strand_id
1 'polypeptide(L)'
;MIEKKESDLLIKENINLLSKQSVAFKKDLVHHSLLIERHENLFMKLIVPMFEDLFGLIASQNQDKKGNILDPDPDLKLKLERYLIQMKKAKE
;
A
#
# COMPACT_ATOMS: atom_id res chain seq x y z
N MET A 1 -5.17 -1.91 57.88
CA MET A 1 -5.56 -3.06 57.03
C MET A 1 -6.58 -2.71 55.94
N ILE A 2 -7.16 -1.50 55.94
CA ILE A 2 -8.17 -1.04 54.95
C ILE A 2 -7.50 -0.50 53.67
N GLU A 3 -6.41 0.25 53.78
CA GLU A 3 -5.66 0.81 52.63
C GLU A 3 -5.16 -0.25 51.64
N LYS A 4 -4.78 -1.44 52.14
CA LYS A 4 -4.34 -2.57 51.29
C LYS A 4 -5.47 -3.08 50.39
N LYS A 5 -6.73 -3.07 50.87
CA LYS A 5 -7.92 -3.50 50.12
C LYS A 5 -8.31 -2.51 49.01
N GLU A 6 -8.17 -1.21 49.25
CA GLU A 6 -8.41 -0.19 48.21
C GLU A 6 -7.33 -0.24 47.13
N SER A 7 -6.07 -0.43 47.52
CA SER A 7 -4.97 -0.63 46.56
C SER A 7 -5.18 -1.87 45.68
N ASP A 8 -5.59 -3.00 46.26
CA ASP A 8 -5.86 -4.24 45.51
C ASP A 8 -7.04 -4.09 44.53
N LEU A 9 -8.09 -3.36 44.91
CA LEU A 9 -9.22 -3.03 44.02
C LEU A 9 -8.77 -2.18 42.83
N LEU A 10 -7.95 -1.16 43.08
CA LEU A 10 -7.43 -0.26 42.05
C LEU A 10 -6.51 -1.01 41.07
N ILE A 11 -5.66 -1.92 41.58
CA ILE A 11 -4.82 -2.80 40.76
C ILE A 11 -5.68 -3.69 39.87
N LYS A 12 -6.75 -4.28 40.41
CA LYS A 12 -7.65 -5.15 39.64
C LYS A 12 -8.39 -4.40 38.54
N GLU A 13 -8.83 -3.17 38.79
CA GLU A 13 -9.44 -2.32 37.77
C GLU A 13 -8.45 -1.97 36.65
N ASN A 14 -7.21 -1.64 37.01
CA ASN A 14 -6.16 -1.34 36.04
C ASN A 14 -5.82 -2.56 35.16
N ILE A 15 -5.75 -3.77 35.74
CA ILE A 15 -5.54 -5.01 34.98
C ILE A 15 -6.71 -5.26 34.01
N ASN A 16 -7.95 -5.01 34.44
CA ASN A 16 -9.12 -5.15 33.58
C ASN A 16 -9.12 -4.12 32.43
N LEU A 17 -8.71 -2.88 32.70
CA LEU A 17 -8.56 -1.85 31.67
C LEU A 17 -7.50 -2.24 30.65
N LEU A 18 -6.31 -2.65 31.10
CA LEU A 18 -5.22 -3.11 30.23
C LEU A 18 -5.64 -4.32 29.39
N SER A 19 -6.40 -5.25 29.97
CA SER A 19 -6.92 -6.41 29.25
C SER A 19 -7.88 -6.00 28.13
N LYS A 20 -8.78 -5.04 28.39
CA LYS A 20 -9.69 -4.50 27.37
C LYS A 20 -8.93 -3.77 26.26
N GLN A 21 -7.95 -2.94 26.62
CA GLN A 21 -7.11 -2.23 25.65
C GLN A 21 -6.30 -3.19 24.78
N SER A 22 -5.72 -4.24 25.37
CA SER A 22 -5.00 -5.29 24.64
C SER A 22 -5.87 -5.96 23.58
N VAL A 23 -7.14 -6.28 23.92
CA VAL A 23 -8.08 -6.87 22.98
C VAL A 23 -8.44 -5.89 21.86
N ALA A 24 -8.60 -4.60 22.17
CA ALA A 24 -8.84 -3.56 21.17
C ALA A 24 -7.65 -3.45 20.20
N PHE A 25 -6.43 -3.36 20.71
CA PHE A 25 -5.22 -3.30 19.88
C PHE A 25 -5.06 -4.51 18.95
N LYS A 26 -5.41 -5.72 19.42
CA LYS A 26 -5.39 -6.90 18.56
C LYS A 26 -6.39 -6.79 17.40
N LYS A 27 -7.58 -6.25 17.65
CA LYS A 27 -8.59 -6.05 16.60
C LYS A 27 -8.14 -4.97 15.61
N ASP A 28 -7.59 -3.87 16.11
CA ASP A 28 -7.09 -2.78 15.27
C ASP A 28 -5.92 -3.26 14.39
N LEU A 29 -4.99 -4.04 14.95
CA LEU A 29 -3.90 -4.65 14.19
C LEU A 29 -4.42 -5.51 13.04
N VAL A 30 -5.38 -6.40 13.31
CA VAL A 30 -6.00 -7.24 12.27
C VAL A 30 -6.70 -6.40 11.20
N HIS A 31 -7.41 -5.35 11.61
CA HIS A 31 -8.08 -4.45 10.67
C HIS A 31 -7.09 -3.71 9.77
N HIS A 32 -6.03 -3.16 10.35
CA HIS A 32 -4.99 -2.46 9.58
C HIS A 32 -4.22 -3.40 8.65
N SER A 33 -3.91 -4.63 9.08
CA SER A 33 -3.31 -5.63 8.20
C SER A 33 -4.19 -5.92 6.98
N LEU A 34 -5.50 -6.04 7.16
CA LEU A 34 -6.44 -6.24 6.06
C LEU A 34 -6.52 -5.03 5.12
N LEU A 35 -6.48 -3.80 5.67
CA LEU A 35 -6.46 -2.59 4.85
C LEU A 35 -5.20 -2.51 3.99
N ILE A 36 -4.03 -2.82 4.58
CA ILE A 36 -2.75 -2.86 3.86
C ILE A 36 -2.83 -3.89 2.73
N GLU A 37 -3.28 -5.12 3.03
CA GLU A 37 -3.40 -6.19 2.02
C GLU A 37 -4.35 -5.79 0.87
N ARG A 38 -5.47 -5.12 1.18
CA ARG A 38 -6.41 -4.63 0.16
C ARG A 38 -5.79 -3.52 -0.69
N HIS A 39 -5.07 -2.59 -0.06
CA HIS A 39 -4.37 -1.52 -0.77
C HIS A 39 -3.28 -2.07 -1.70
N GLU A 40 -2.48 -3.02 -1.22
CA GLU A 40 -1.47 -3.71 -2.03
C GLU A 40 -2.11 -4.45 -3.21
N ASN A 41 -3.21 -5.17 -2.96
CA ASN A 41 -3.95 -5.86 -4.02
C ASN A 41 -4.49 -4.88 -5.06
N LEU A 42 -5.06 -3.74 -4.64
CA LEU A 42 -5.56 -2.72 -5.56
C LEU A 42 -4.42 -2.13 -6.40
N PHE A 43 -3.28 -1.81 -5.77
CA PHE A 43 -2.13 -1.29 -6.50
C PHE A 43 -1.62 -2.28 -7.55
N MET A 44 -1.51 -3.56 -7.18
CA MET A 44 -0.94 -4.59 -8.06
C MET A 44 -1.89 -5.10 -9.13
N LYS A 45 -3.19 -5.19 -8.85
CA LYS A 45 -4.16 -5.77 -9.79
C LYS A 45 -4.85 -4.73 -10.65
N LEU A 46 -4.86 -3.46 -10.23
CA LEU A 46 -5.54 -2.40 -10.95
C LEU A 46 -4.56 -1.32 -11.42
N ILE A 47 -3.81 -0.71 -10.49
CA ILE A 47 -3.00 0.47 -10.81
C ILE A 47 -1.83 0.10 -11.73
N VAL A 48 -1.03 -0.92 -11.38
CA VAL A 48 0.12 -1.33 -12.20
C VAL A 48 -0.32 -1.73 -13.62
N PRO A 49 -1.31 -2.62 -13.82
CA PRO A 49 -1.79 -2.95 -15.17
C PRO A 49 -2.33 -1.74 -15.94
N MET A 50 -3.05 -0.83 -15.29
CA MET A 50 -3.55 0.39 -15.94
C MET A 50 -2.40 1.28 -16.45
N PHE A 51 -1.30 1.38 -15.71
CA PHE A 51 -0.10 2.10 -16.18
C PHE A 51 0.64 1.35 -17.29
N GLU A 52 0.66 0.02 -17.28
CA GLU A 52 1.18 -0.78 -18.40
C GLU A 52 0.42 -0.48 -19.70
N ASP A 53 -0.91 -0.50 -19.64
CA ASP A 53 -1.76 -0.21 -20.79
C ASP A 53 -1.57 1.24 -21.28
N LEU A 54 -1.54 2.20 -20.34
CA LEU A 54 -1.33 3.61 -20.67
C LEU A 54 0.02 3.86 -21.34
N PHE A 55 1.09 3.26 -20.80
CA PHE A 55 2.43 3.40 -21.36
C PHE A 55 2.54 2.71 -22.72
N GLY A 56 1.89 1.56 -22.90
CA GLY A 56 1.77 0.90 -24.19
C GLY A 56 1.05 1.77 -25.22
N LEU A 57 -0.04 2.43 -24.82
CA LEU A 57 -0.78 3.35 -25.68
C LEU A 57 0.08 4.55 -26.10
N ILE A 58 0.72 5.22 -25.13
CA ILE A 58 1.60 6.37 -25.40
C ILE A 58 2.73 5.97 -26.35
N ALA A 59 3.39 4.83 -26.11
CA ALA A 59 4.46 4.34 -26.98
C ALA A 59 3.96 4.02 -28.41
N SER A 60 2.76 3.44 -28.54
CA SER A 60 2.17 3.12 -29.85
C SER A 60 1.74 4.37 -30.64
N GLN A 61 1.35 5.44 -29.95
CA GLN A 61 0.98 6.70 -30.55
C GLN A 61 2.19 7.59 -30.87
N ASN A 62 3.37 7.24 -30.37
CA ASN A 62 4.62 7.94 -30.65
C ASN A 62 5.22 7.57 -32.02
N GLN A 63 4.38 7.22 -32.99
CA GLN A 63 4.79 6.89 -34.36
C GLN A 63 3.85 7.56 -35.37
N ASP A 64 4.40 8.03 -36.48
CA ASP A 64 3.63 8.54 -37.60
C ASP A 64 2.95 7.39 -38.38
N LYS A 65 2.13 7.72 -39.38
CA LYS A 65 1.44 6.72 -40.22
C LYS A 65 2.38 5.81 -41.03
N LYS A 66 3.68 6.12 -41.07
CA LYS A 66 4.74 5.36 -41.75
C LYS A 66 5.62 4.59 -40.77
N GLY A 67 5.36 4.66 -39.46
CA GLY A 67 6.12 3.99 -38.40
C GLY A 67 7.34 4.77 -37.89
N ASN A 68 7.54 6.02 -38.32
CA ASN A 68 8.64 6.86 -37.82
C ASN A 68 8.28 7.46 -36.46
N ILE A 69 9.25 7.49 -35.55
CA ILE A 69 9.04 8.05 -34.20
C ILE A 69 8.73 9.56 -34.29
N LEU A 70 7.68 10.02 -33.61
CA LEU A 70 7.24 11.42 -33.62
C LEU A 70 8.00 12.30 -32.62
N ASP A 71 8.23 11.78 -31.42
CA ASP A 71 9.01 12.44 -30.37
C ASP A 71 10.52 12.20 -30.61
N PRO A 72 11.34 13.25 -30.75
CA PRO A 72 12.78 13.12 -30.95
C PRO A 72 13.51 12.54 -29.72
N ASP A 73 12.85 12.38 -28.57
CA ASP A 73 13.40 11.64 -27.43
C ASP A 73 13.47 10.14 -27.77
N PRO A 74 14.65 9.61 -28.17
CA PRO A 74 14.78 8.24 -28.67
C PRO A 74 14.49 7.21 -27.57
N ASP A 75 14.47 7.67 -26.32
CA ASP A 75 14.38 6.87 -25.11
C ASP A 75 12.99 6.90 -24.46
N LEU A 76 11.96 7.53 -25.06
CA LEU A 76 10.64 7.63 -24.41
C LEU A 76 10.11 6.24 -23.99
N LYS A 77 10.18 5.25 -24.88
CA LYS A 77 9.80 3.86 -24.57
C LYS A 77 10.62 3.29 -23.39
N LEU A 78 11.93 3.47 -23.42
CA LEU A 78 12.86 3.05 -22.36
C LEU A 78 12.63 3.77 -21.03
N LYS A 79 12.17 5.02 -21.04
CA LYS A 79 11.80 5.79 -19.84
C LYS A 79 10.50 5.26 -19.23
N LEU A 80 9.49 5.01 -20.05
CA LEU A 80 8.22 4.43 -19.60
C LEU A 80 8.41 3.02 -19.02
N GLU A 81 9.23 2.18 -19.67
CA GLU A 81 9.60 0.86 -19.15
C GLU A 81 10.35 0.97 -17.80
N ARG A 82 11.26 1.95 -17.66
CA ARG A 82 11.95 2.21 -16.39
C ARG A 82 10.99 2.65 -15.28
N TYR A 83 10.03 3.53 -15.57
CA TYR A 83 9.02 3.93 -14.59
C TYR A 83 8.15 2.75 -14.14
N LEU A 84 7.74 1.89 -15.08
CA LEU A 84 6.99 0.68 -14.76
C LEU A 84 7.79 -0.27 -13.85
N ILE A 85 9.08 -0.47 -14.12
CA ILE A 85 9.96 -1.29 -13.28
C ILE A 85 10.08 -0.68 -11.88
N GLN A 86 10.23 0.64 -11.76
CA GLN A 86 10.28 1.33 -10.46
C GLN A 86 8.97 1.15 -9.68
N MET A 87 7.82 1.24 -10.34
CA MET A 87 6.51 0.99 -9.72
C MET A 87 6.36 -0.44 -9.21
N LYS A 88 6.85 -1.43 -9.97
CA LYS A 88 6.86 -2.84 -9.55
C LYS A 88 7.82 -3.08 -8.38
N LYS A 89 8.97 -2.41 -8.36
CA LYS A 89 9.97 -2.51 -7.28
C LYS A 89 9.57 -1.80 -6.00
N ALA A 90 8.73 -0.75 -6.06
CA ALA A 90 8.21 -0.10 -4.85
C ALA A 90 7.37 -1.02 -3.94
N LYS A 91 7.05 -2.23 -4.42
CA LYS A 91 6.43 -3.32 -3.65
C LYS A 91 7.45 -4.19 -2.88
N GLU A 92 8.66 -4.35 -3.40
CA GLU A 92 9.71 -5.21 -2.82
C GLU A 92 10.36 -4.54 -1.60
#